data_AF-A0A2W1BGE6-F1
#
_entry.id   AF-A0A2W1BGE6-F1
#
_cell.length_a   1.000
_cell.length_b   1.000
_cell.length_c   1.000
_cell.angle_alpha   90.00
_cell.angle_beta   90.00
_cell.angle_gamma   90.00
#
_symmetry.space_group_name_H-M   'P 1'
#
loop_
_entity.id
_entity.type
_entity.pdbx_description
1 polymer ?
#
loop_
_entity_poly.entity_id
_entity_poly.type
_entity_poly.pdbx_seq_one_letter_code
_entity_poly.pdbx_strand_id
1 'polypeptide(L)'
;MPPFEKSDVLTTDIKEHVSMDEPTKAAPWKHEYIVQNIVFFLYCYIAGVYGVYLCFTTAKWWSVVYMFVVFVTGTIGIIAGAHRLWSHKAFKVKKPLEIFLMLCHCLAYQRTLVTWVRDHRLHHKYSDTDADPHNSSRGFFFSHIGWLLVKNHPEVEKRKGLVDMSDVYANPVLMYQKRLVVLV
;
A
#
# COMPACT_ATOMS: atom_id res chain seq x y z
N MET A 1 10.51 -34.71 11.82
CA MET A 1 10.15 -33.30 11.57
C MET A 1 9.35 -32.82 12.77
N PRO A 2 9.86 -31.91 13.61
CA PRO A 2 9.05 -31.30 14.65
C PRO A 2 8.17 -30.18 14.06
N PRO A 3 7.06 -29.80 14.73
CA PRO A 3 6.00 -28.97 14.18
C PRO A 3 6.36 -27.47 14.20
N PHE A 4 5.69 -26.71 13.33
CA PHE A 4 5.66 -25.25 13.31
C PHE A 4 5.03 -24.71 14.62
N GLU A 5 5.85 -24.29 15.58
CA GLU A 5 5.39 -23.68 16.86
C GLU A 5 6.14 -22.37 17.18
N LYS A 6 6.59 -21.63 16.15
CA LYS A 6 7.36 -20.37 16.32
C LYS A 6 6.61 -19.09 15.99
N SER A 7 5.37 -19.16 15.46
CA SER A 7 4.59 -17.95 15.13
C SER A 7 3.87 -17.35 16.33
N ASP A 8 3.46 -18.18 17.28
CA ASP A 8 2.52 -17.77 18.32
C ASP A 8 3.25 -17.10 19.48
N VAL A 9 4.42 -17.61 19.87
CA VAL A 9 5.27 -17.01 20.93
C VAL A 9 5.74 -15.60 20.54
N LEU A 10 6.14 -15.40 19.27
CA LEU A 10 6.62 -14.12 18.78
C LEU A 10 5.51 -13.05 18.71
N THR A 11 4.26 -13.47 18.49
CA THR A 11 3.12 -12.55 18.42
C THR A 11 2.57 -12.19 19.80
N THR A 12 2.72 -13.05 20.80
CA THR A 12 2.44 -12.72 22.21
C THR A 12 3.47 -11.74 22.80
N ASP A 13 4.77 -11.97 22.58
CA ASP A 13 5.84 -11.10 23.14
C ASP A 13 5.79 -9.66 22.58
N ILE A 14 5.43 -9.49 21.30
CA ILE A 14 5.27 -8.14 20.70
C ILE A 14 4.06 -7.41 21.27
N LYS A 15 2.97 -8.12 21.62
CA LYS A 15 1.76 -7.51 22.17
C LYS A 15 1.94 -7.03 23.60
N GLU A 16 2.82 -7.65 24.39
CA GLU A 16 3.03 -7.30 25.80
C GLU A 16 3.90 -6.04 26.00
N HIS A 17 4.73 -5.65 25.02
CA HIS A 17 5.64 -4.50 25.14
C HIS A 17 5.19 -3.23 24.40
N VAL A 18 4.11 -3.27 23.62
CA VAL A 18 3.53 -2.06 23.02
C VAL A 18 2.49 -1.50 23.98
N SER A 19 2.79 -0.34 24.59
CA SER A 19 1.78 0.33 25.43
C SER A 19 0.50 0.52 24.62
N MET A 20 -0.62 0.13 25.23
CA MET A 20 -1.95 0.21 24.64
C MET A 20 -2.47 1.66 24.58
N ASP A 21 -1.66 2.62 25.01
CA ASP A 21 -1.99 4.03 24.94
C ASP A 21 -2.21 4.44 23.47
N GLU A 22 -3.13 5.37 23.29
CA GLU A 22 -3.38 5.93 21.97
C GLU A 22 -2.12 6.66 21.46
N PRO A 23 -1.71 6.41 20.21
CA PRO A 23 -0.57 7.10 19.62
C PRO A 23 -0.88 8.60 19.52
N THR A 24 0.16 9.41 19.66
CA THR A 24 0.05 10.87 19.50
C THR A 24 -0.50 11.23 18.12
N LYS A 25 -1.20 12.37 18.01
CA LYS A 25 -1.82 12.76 16.74
C LYS A 25 -0.82 13.25 15.70
N ALA A 26 0.07 14.15 16.08
CA ALA A 26 1.07 14.74 15.18
C ALA A 26 2.24 15.29 16.00
N ALA A 27 2.90 14.42 16.76
CA ALA A 27 4.06 14.84 17.55
C ALA A 27 5.14 15.41 16.61
N PRO A 28 5.90 16.44 17.06
CA PRO A 28 7.04 16.94 16.31
C PRO A 28 8.00 15.80 15.97
N TRP A 29 8.24 15.60 14.68
CA TRP A 29 9.05 14.50 14.19
C TRP A 29 10.00 14.99 13.10
N LYS A 30 11.27 14.58 13.20
CA LYS A 30 12.27 14.87 12.19
C LYS A 30 12.22 13.78 11.13
N HIS A 31 11.73 14.14 9.95
CA HIS A 31 11.60 13.21 8.84
C HIS A 31 12.97 12.87 8.24
N GLU A 32 13.20 11.59 7.99
CA GLU A 32 14.34 11.09 7.23
C GLU A 32 13.92 10.86 5.79
N TYR A 33 14.49 11.63 4.86
CA TYR A 33 14.13 11.56 3.44
C TYR A 33 14.76 10.36 2.74
N ILE A 34 13.99 9.75 1.84
CA ILE A 34 14.41 8.65 0.97
C ILE A 34 14.65 9.23 -0.42
N VAL A 35 15.91 9.56 -0.71
CA VAL A 35 16.31 10.25 -1.95
C VAL A 35 15.87 9.49 -3.20
N GLN A 36 15.95 8.16 -3.16
CA GLN A 36 15.53 7.30 -4.28
C GLN A 36 14.05 7.52 -4.62
N ASN A 37 13.18 7.59 -3.61
CA ASN A 37 11.74 7.81 -3.82
C ASN A 37 11.50 9.22 -4.35
N ILE A 38 12.21 10.23 -3.82
CA ILE A 38 12.10 11.61 -4.31
C ILE A 38 12.46 11.70 -5.80
N VAL A 39 13.59 11.13 -6.20
CA VAL A 39 14.03 11.13 -7.61
C VAL A 39 13.03 10.37 -8.48
N PHE A 40 12.56 9.22 -8.03
CA PHE A 40 11.59 8.41 -8.76
C PHE A 40 10.27 9.15 -8.98
N PHE A 41 9.65 9.69 -7.93
CA PHE A 41 8.39 10.41 -8.05
C PHE A 41 8.54 11.70 -8.86
N LEU A 42 9.64 12.44 -8.68
CA LEU A 42 9.92 13.62 -9.48
C LEU A 42 10.00 13.28 -10.97
N TYR A 43 10.70 12.19 -11.32
CA TYR A 43 10.73 11.68 -12.69
C TYR A 43 9.32 11.32 -13.19
N CYS A 44 8.52 10.58 -12.41
CA CYS A 44 7.15 10.23 -12.80
C CYS A 44 6.27 11.45 -13.04
N TYR A 45 6.36 12.50 -12.21
CA TYR A 45 5.60 13.73 -12.41
C TYR A 45 6.03 14.47 -13.68
N ILE A 46 7.34 14.63 -13.93
CA ILE A 46 7.86 15.28 -15.14
C ILE A 46 7.44 14.49 -16.38
N ALA A 47 7.63 13.17 -16.37
CA ALA A 47 7.23 12.28 -17.46
C ALA A 47 5.72 12.31 -17.70
N GLY A 48 4.91 12.39 -16.64
CA GLY A 48 3.45 12.51 -16.72
C GLY A 48 3.01 13.82 -17.38
N VAL A 49 3.57 14.96 -16.97
CA VAL A 49 3.28 16.27 -17.57
C VAL A 49 3.68 16.28 -19.06
N TYR A 50 4.86 15.74 -19.38
CA TYR A 50 5.30 15.61 -20.77
C TYR A 50 4.41 14.66 -21.58
N GLY A 51 3.97 13.56 -20.97
CA GLY A 51 3.02 12.62 -21.57
C GLY A 51 1.67 13.27 -21.91
N VAL A 52 1.16 14.14 -21.02
CA VAL A 52 -0.05 14.93 -21.29
C VAL A 52 0.16 15.85 -22.49
N TYR A 53 1.29 16.55 -22.56
CA TYR A 53 1.63 17.36 -23.75
C TYR A 53 1.62 16.52 -25.03
N LEU A 54 2.27 15.35 -25.03
CA LEU A 54 2.30 14.44 -26.18
C LEU A 54 0.92 13.92 -26.59
N CYS A 55 -0.02 13.77 -25.65
CA CYS A 55 -1.39 13.37 -25.94
C CYS A 55 -2.09 14.35 -26.90
N PHE A 56 -1.75 15.63 -26.84
CA PHE A 56 -2.36 16.67 -27.65
C PHE A 56 -1.57 17.03 -28.92
N THR A 57 -0.28 16.72 -28.99
CA THR A 57 0.56 17.10 -30.13
C THR A 57 0.88 15.97 -31.10
N THR A 58 1.03 14.74 -30.60
CA THR A 58 1.70 13.68 -31.38
C THR A 58 1.04 12.31 -31.23
N ALA A 59 0.43 12.02 -30.08
CA ALA A 59 -0.13 10.71 -29.80
C ALA A 59 -1.28 10.36 -30.76
N LYS A 60 -1.32 9.11 -31.20
CA LYS A 60 -2.49 8.57 -31.90
C LYS A 60 -3.64 8.44 -30.89
N TRP A 61 -4.87 8.69 -31.33
CA TRP A 61 -6.04 8.58 -30.45
C TRP A 61 -6.17 7.19 -29.80
N TRP A 62 -5.79 6.12 -30.50
CA TRP A 62 -5.74 4.77 -29.95
C TRP A 62 -4.77 4.62 -28.76
N SER A 63 -3.66 5.34 -28.76
CA SER A 63 -2.72 5.36 -27.62
C SER A 63 -3.35 6.01 -26.40
N VAL A 64 -4.15 7.07 -26.60
CA VAL A 64 -4.89 7.75 -25.53
C VAL A 64 -5.96 6.83 -24.96
N VAL A 65 -6.71 6.12 -25.81
CA VAL A 65 -7.70 5.13 -25.38
C VAL A 65 -7.03 3.99 -24.61
N TYR A 66 -5.92 3.46 -25.11
CA TYR A 66 -5.18 2.39 -24.43
C TYR A 66 -4.71 2.82 -23.03
N MET A 67 -4.12 4.02 -22.91
CA MET A 67 -3.72 4.58 -21.62
C MET A 67 -4.92 4.68 -20.65
N PHE A 68 -6.07 5.16 -21.12
CA PHE A 68 -7.28 5.25 -20.30
C PHE A 68 -7.77 3.88 -19.84
N VAL A 69 -7.75 2.86 -20.70
CA VAL A 69 -8.11 1.48 -20.35
C VAL A 69 -7.18 0.91 -19.28
N VAL A 70 -5.87 1.12 -19.41
CA VAL A 70 -4.88 0.69 -18.41
C VAL A 70 -5.12 1.41 -17.07
N PHE A 71 -5.37 2.72 -17.09
CA PHE A 71 -5.69 3.51 -15.90
C PHE A 71 -6.92 2.98 -15.16
N VAL A 72 -8.03 2.76 -15.88
CA VAL A 72 -9.27 2.24 -15.30
C VAL A 72 -9.07 0.83 -14.75
N THR A 73 -8.34 -0.01 -15.47
CA THR A 73 -8.09 -1.40 -15.05
C THR A 73 -7.22 -1.44 -13.79
N GLY A 74 -6.16 -0.64 -13.71
CA GLY A 74 -5.37 -0.46 -12.49
C GLY A 74 -6.22 0.02 -11.32
N THR A 75 -7.08 1.01 -11.56
CA THR A 75 -7.99 1.57 -10.57
C THR A 75 -8.97 0.53 -10.03
N ILE A 76 -9.49 -0.37 -10.88
CA ILE A 76 -10.33 -1.50 -10.45
C ILE A 76 -9.54 -2.44 -9.52
N GLY A 77 -8.27 -2.71 -9.84
CA GLY A 77 -7.38 -3.51 -8.99
C GLY A 77 -7.19 -2.94 -7.59
N ILE A 78 -7.12 -1.61 -7.45
CA ILE A 78 -7.07 -0.93 -6.15
C ILE A 78 -8.44 -0.97 -5.46
N ILE A 79 -9.49 -0.42 -6.09
CA ILE A 79 -10.78 -0.17 -5.43
C ILE A 79 -11.52 -1.48 -5.14
N ALA A 80 -11.68 -2.34 -6.14
CA ALA A 80 -12.40 -3.60 -5.95
C ALA A 80 -11.50 -4.64 -5.28
N GLY A 81 -10.22 -4.72 -5.67
CA GLY A 81 -9.24 -5.65 -5.13
C GLY A 81 -8.68 -5.23 -3.77
N ALA A 82 -7.57 -4.48 -3.78
CA ALA A 82 -6.79 -4.15 -2.58
C ALA A 82 -7.65 -3.58 -1.44
N HIS A 83 -8.52 -2.64 -1.78
CA HIS A 83 -9.36 -1.93 -0.83
C HIS A 83 -10.54 -2.80 -0.35
N ARG A 84 -11.54 -3.06 -1.20
CA ARG A 84 -12.80 -3.68 -0.76
C ARG A 84 -12.68 -5.18 -0.50
N LEU A 85 -12.02 -5.93 -1.39
CA LEU A 85 -11.92 -7.39 -1.27
C LEU A 85 -10.92 -7.79 -0.18
N TRP A 86 -9.66 -7.37 -0.27
CA TRP A 86 -8.62 -7.89 0.62
C TRP A 86 -8.44 -7.09 1.92
N SER A 87 -8.62 -5.77 1.90
CA SER A 87 -8.48 -4.99 3.15
C SER A 87 -9.73 -5.06 4.02
N HIS A 88 -10.92 -4.84 3.44
CA HIS A 88 -12.18 -4.79 4.18
C HIS A 88 -13.00 -6.07 4.16
N LYS A 89 -12.65 -7.08 3.34
CA LYS A 89 -13.42 -8.33 3.22
C LYS A 89 -14.90 -8.08 2.89
N ALA A 90 -15.19 -7.03 2.12
CA ALA A 90 -16.56 -6.56 1.88
C ALA A 90 -17.41 -7.53 1.04
N PHE A 91 -16.77 -8.42 0.27
CA PHE A 91 -17.41 -9.46 -0.51
C PHE A 91 -16.47 -10.65 -0.71
N LYS A 92 -17.03 -11.78 -1.17
CA LYS A 92 -16.27 -12.99 -1.53
C LYS A 92 -16.30 -13.20 -3.04
N VAL A 93 -15.20 -13.67 -3.61
CA VAL A 93 -15.08 -13.96 -5.04
C VAL A 93 -14.58 -15.37 -5.30
N LYS A 94 -14.86 -15.90 -6.49
CA LYS A 94 -14.24 -17.14 -6.97
C LYS A 94 -12.82 -16.86 -7.48
N LYS A 95 -11.97 -17.89 -7.50
CA LYS A 95 -10.56 -17.80 -7.88
C LYS A 95 -10.26 -17.09 -9.21
N PRO A 96 -11.04 -17.26 -10.30
CA PRO A 96 -10.76 -16.55 -11.55
C PRO A 96 -10.82 -15.02 -11.41
N LEU A 97 -11.86 -14.51 -10.73
CA LEU A 97 -12.00 -13.08 -10.48
C LEU A 97 -10.95 -12.58 -9.50
N GLU A 98 -10.58 -13.38 -8.50
CA GLU A 98 -9.50 -13.04 -7.57
C GLU A 98 -8.15 -12.84 -8.28
N ILE A 99 -7.80 -13.77 -9.17
CA ILE A 99 -6.58 -13.69 -9.98
C ILE A 99 -6.64 -12.49 -10.92
N PHE A 100 -7.79 -12.26 -11.57
CA PHE A 100 -7.99 -11.09 -12.43
C PHE A 100 -7.75 -9.78 -11.67
N LEU A 101 -8.37 -9.60 -10.50
CA LEU A 101 -8.18 -8.39 -9.68
C LEU A 101 -6.73 -8.22 -9.22
N MET A 102 -6.01 -9.32 -8.96
CA MET A 102 -4.60 -9.28 -8.60
C MET A 102 -3.74 -8.78 -9.77
N LEU A 103 -4.02 -9.26 -10.99
CA LEU A 103 -3.34 -8.79 -12.20
C LEU A 103 -3.66 -7.32 -12.48
N CYS A 104 -4.91 -6.90 -12.29
CA CYS A 104 -5.30 -5.49 -12.36
C CYS A 104 -4.51 -4.63 -11.36
N HIS A 105 -4.34 -5.10 -10.12
CA HIS A 105 -3.56 -4.39 -9.11
C HIS A 105 -2.09 -4.21 -9.52
N CYS A 106 -1.48 -5.19 -10.20
CA CYS A 106 -0.11 -5.06 -10.69
C CYS A 106 0.07 -3.87 -11.64
N LEU A 107 -0.96 -3.47 -12.39
CA LEU A 107 -0.92 -2.28 -13.26
C LEU A 107 -0.92 -0.96 -12.47
N ALA A 108 -1.41 -0.96 -11.24
CA ALA A 108 -1.51 0.24 -10.42
C ALA A 108 -0.18 0.64 -9.75
N TYR A 109 0.79 -0.28 -9.68
CA TYR A 109 2.12 -0.04 -9.11
C TYR A 109 2.12 0.55 -7.67
N GLN A 110 1.16 0.15 -6.83
CA GLN A 110 1.06 0.61 -5.43
C GLN A 110 1.62 -0.42 -4.43
N ARG A 111 2.88 -0.81 -4.59
CA ARG A 111 3.55 -1.88 -3.80
C ARG A 111 2.85 -3.24 -3.90
N THR A 112 3.30 -4.21 -3.11
CA THR A 112 2.67 -5.53 -3.04
C THR A 112 1.30 -5.45 -2.37
N LEU A 113 0.37 -6.32 -2.76
CA LEU A 113 -0.96 -6.40 -2.15
C LEU A 113 -0.88 -6.60 -0.63
N VAL A 114 0.08 -7.40 -0.18
CA VAL A 114 0.31 -7.65 1.25
C VAL A 114 0.68 -6.37 1.99
N THR A 115 1.55 -5.53 1.40
CA THR A 115 1.96 -4.27 2.01
C THR A 115 0.82 -3.27 2.00
N TRP A 116 0.13 -3.12 0.87
CA TRP A 116 -1.00 -2.22 0.71
C TRP A 116 -2.10 -2.55 1.73
N VAL A 117 -2.51 -3.83 1.83
CA VAL A 117 -3.56 -4.26 2.77
C VAL A 117 -3.16 -4.00 4.22
N ARG A 118 -1.90 -4.27 4.59
CA ARG A 118 -1.42 -4.00 5.95
C ARG A 118 -1.48 -2.51 6.28
N ASP A 119 -0.94 -1.68 5.40
CA ASP A 119 -0.84 -0.25 5.62
C ASP A 119 -2.24 0.39 5.63
N HIS A 120 -3.16 -0.08 4.79
CA HIS A 120 -4.56 0.36 4.76
C HIS A 120 -5.33 -0.06 6.03
N ARG A 121 -5.16 -1.29 6.50
CA ARG A 121 -5.74 -1.75 7.78
C ARG A 121 -5.18 -0.95 8.96
N LEU A 122 -3.88 -0.63 8.93
CA LEU A 122 -3.24 0.18 9.94
C LEU A 122 -3.80 1.61 9.95
N HIS A 123 -3.94 2.22 8.77
CA HIS A 123 -4.55 3.53 8.60
C HIS A 123 -5.97 3.56 9.19
N HIS A 124 -6.83 2.60 8.86
CA HIS A 124 -8.18 2.58 9.43
C HIS A 124 -8.21 2.40 10.94
N LYS A 125 -7.26 1.66 11.51
CA LYS A 125 -7.19 1.39 12.95
C LYS A 125 -6.66 2.57 13.75
N TYR A 126 -5.74 3.35 13.18
CA TYR A 126 -5.04 4.44 13.86
C TYR A 126 -5.11 5.76 13.10
N SER A 127 -6.21 6.01 12.37
CA SER A 127 -6.39 7.18 11.51
C SER A 127 -6.03 8.47 12.23
N ASP A 128 -5.34 9.36 11.52
CA ASP A 128 -5.01 10.71 12.00
C ASP A 128 -4.11 10.74 13.23
N THR A 129 -3.35 9.65 13.44
CA THR A 129 -2.32 9.53 14.48
C THR A 129 -0.94 9.26 13.90
N ASP A 130 0.08 9.29 14.74
CA ASP A 130 1.47 8.98 14.38
C ASP A 130 1.71 7.52 14.04
N ALA A 131 0.69 6.67 14.21
CA ALA A 131 0.66 5.29 13.73
C ALA A 131 -0.05 5.12 12.38
N ASP A 132 -0.62 6.19 11.82
CA ASP A 132 -1.16 6.22 10.46
C ASP A 132 -0.01 6.50 9.45
N PRO A 133 0.25 5.60 8.49
CA PRO A 133 1.28 5.80 7.47
C PRO A 133 1.16 7.12 6.71
N HIS A 134 -0.06 7.61 6.49
CA HIS A 134 -0.34 8.82 5.73
C HIS A 134 -1.25 9.79 6.52
N ASN A 135 -0.91 9.93 7.81
CA ASN A 135 -1.56 10.80 8.78
C ASN A 135 -1.93 12.19 8.23
N SER A 136 -3.23 12.47 8.14
CA SER A 136 -3.74 13.75 7.62
C SER A 136 -3.48 14.94 8.55
N SER A 137 -3.31 14.69 9.86
CA SER A 137 -2.96 15.71 10.86
C SER A 137 -1.58 16.35 10.62
N ARG A 138 -0.72 15.73 9.80
CA ARG A 138 0.57 16.29 9.36
C ARG A 138 0.47 17.19 8.13
N GLY A 139 -0.74 17.42 7.63
CA GLY A 139 -1.05 18.34 6.53
C GLY A 139 -1.16 17.68 5.16
N PHE A 140 -1.74 18.42 4.22
CA PHE A 140 -2.10 17.93 2.88
C PHE A 140 -0.92 17.33 2.11
N PHE A 141 0.23 18.00 2.10
CA PHE A 141 1.39 17.51 1.35
C PHE A 141 1.88 16.15 1.88
N PHE A 142 1.89 15.98 3.20
CA PHE A 142 2.32 14.74 3.83
C PHE A 142 1.39 13.58 3.47
N SER A 143 0.07 13.75 3.66
CA SER A 143 -0.91 12.69 3.38
C SER A 143 -1.06 12.39 1.88
N HIS A 144 -0.81 13.37 1.01
CA HIS A 144 -0.91 13.19 -0.44
C HIS A 144 0.27 12.39 -1.03
N ILE A 145 1.52 12.84 -0.80
CA ILE A 145 2.72 12.22 -1.38
C ILE A 145 3.90 12.18 -0.41
N GLY A 146 3.98 13.11 0.55
CA GLY A 146 5.12 13.27 1.42
C GLY A 146 5.46 12.03 2.24
N TRP A 147 4.46 11.26 2.66
CA TRP A 147 4.64 10.00 3.38
C TRP A 147 5.43 8.93 2.59
N LEU A 148 5.38 8.98 1.26
CA LEU A 148 6.17 8.08 0.39
C LEU A 148 7.63 8.53 0.26
N LEU A 149 7.95 9.78 0.59
CA LEU A 149 9.27 10.38 0.38
C LEU A 149 10.17 10.27 1.61
N VAL A 150 9.65 9.76 2.72
CA VAL A 150 10.30 9.72 4.02
C VAL A 150 10.19 8.32 4.62
N LYS A 151 11.07 8.02 5.58
CA LYS A 151 10.89 6.81 6.40
C LYS A 151 9.65 6.95 7.28
N ASN A 152 9.00 5.81 7.51
CA ASN A 152 7.82 5.75 8.37
C ASN A 152 8.15 6.20 9.79
N HIS A 153 7.14 6.77 10.46
CA HIS A 153 7.23 7.12 11.87
C HIS A 153 7.44 5.84 12.73
N PRO A 154 8.20 5.89 13.85
CA PRO A 154 8.42 4.71 14.70
C PRO A 154 7.13 4.02 15.18
N GLU A 155 6.08 4.79 15.47
CA GLU A 155 4.77 4.24 15.87
C GLU A 155 4.10 3.42 14.75
N VAL A 156 4.30 3.79 13.48
CA VAL A 156 3.84 2.99 12.33
C VAL A 156 4.55 1.63 12.35
N GLU A 157 5.87 1.61 12.47
CA GLU A 157 6.64 0.35 12.47
C GLU A 157 6.31 -0.54 13.67
N LYS A 158 6.19 0.05 14.86
CA LYS A 158 5.80 -0.64 16.09
C LYS A 158 4.45 -1.32 15.95
N ARG A 159 3.46 -0.65 15.34
CA ARG A 159 2.07 -1.13 15.30
C ARG A 159 1.72 -1.94 14.06
N LYS A 160 2.57 -1.95 13.02
CA LYS A 160 2.42 -2.84 11.84
C LYS A 160 2.28 -4.31 12.22
N GLY A 161 3.01 -4.77 13.23
CA GLY A 161 2.96 -6.15 13.72
C GLY A 161 1.67 -6.52 14.45
N LEU A 162 0.89 -5.52 14.87
CA LEU A 162 -0.38 -5.71 15.60
C LEU A 162 -1.60 -5.84 14.67
N VAL A 163 -1.41 -5.62 13.37
CA VAL A 163 -2.46 -5.80 12.36
C VAL A 163 -2.57 -7.28 12.03
N ASP A 164 -3.76 -7.85 12.21
CA ASP A 164 -4.01 -9.22 11.76
C ASP A 164 -3.91 -9.29 10.24
N MET A 165 -3.05 -10.18 9.77
CA MET A 165 -2.76 -10.44 8.36
C MET A 165 -2.84 -11.94 8.04
N SER A 166 -3.37 -12.75 8.96
CA SER A 166 -3.48 -14.21 8.81
C SER A 166 -4.20 -14.62 7.53
N ASP A 167 -5.31 -13.94 7.20
CA ASP A 167 -6.08 -14.19 5.99
C ASP A 167 -5.33 -13.86 4.70
N VAL A 168 -4.48 -12.82 4.75
CA VAL A 168 -3.67 -12.39 3.61
C VAL A 168 -2.55 -13.39 3.36
N TYR A 169 -1.88 -13.85 4.42
CA TYR A 169 -0.79 -14.83 4.31
C TYR A 169 -1.28 -16.23 3.95
N ALA A 170 -2.50 -16.60 4.34
CA ALA A 170 -3.14 -17.84 3.94
C ALA A 170 -3.58 -17.84 2.45
N ASN A 171 -3.62 -16.69 1.80
CA ASN A 171 -4.09 -16.57 0.42
C ASN A 171 -2.96 -16.81 -0.60
N PRO A 172 -2.97 -17.93 -1.36
CA PRO A 172 -1.90 -18.25 -2.29
C PRO A 172 -1.79 -17.24 -3.45
N VAL A 173 -2.88 -16.57 -3.83
CA VAL A 173 -2.86 -15.58 -4.92
C VAL A 173 -2.04 -14.35 -4.52
N LEU A 174 -2.21 -13.88 -3.27
CA LEU A 174 -1.52 -12.72 -2.73
C LEU A 174 -0.06 -13.04 -2.45
N MET A 175 0.20 -14.24 -1.93
CA MET A 175 1.55 -14.73 -1.70
C MET A 175 2.31 -14.95 -3.00
N TYR A 176 1.62 -15.40 -4.05
CA TYR A 176 2.19 -15.49 -5.40
C TYR A 176 2.59 -14.11 -5.93
N GLN A 177 1.69 -13.12 -5.83
CA GLN A 177 2.00 -11.74 -6.22
C GLN A 177 3.21 -11.19 -5.44
N LYS A 178 3.23 -11.37 -4.12
CA LYS A 178 4.35 -10.95 -3.26
C LYS A 178 5.68 -11.61 -3.66
N ARG A 179 5.67 -12.89 -4.06
CA ARG A 179 6.87 -13.63 -4.47
C ARG A 179 7.44 -13.14 -5.81
N LEU A 180 6.57 -12.77 -6.75
CA LEU A 180 6.99 -12.35 -8.09
C LEU A 180 7.45 -10.90 -8.16
N VAL A 181 6.96 -10.05 -7.27
CA VAL A 181 7.38 -8.65 -7.22
C VAL A 181 8.76 -8.58 -6.58
N VAL A 182 9.80 -8.65 -7.41
CA VAL A 182 11.23 -8.54 -7.02
C VAL A 182 11.67 -7.07 -6.92
N LEU A 183 10.85 -6.12 -7.40
CA LEU A 183 11.23 -4.72 -7.57
C LEU A 183 10.09 -3.76 -7.18
N VAL A 184 9.80 -3.60 -5.88
CA VAL A 184 9.17 -2.39 -5.32
C VAL A 184 9.69 -2.13 -3.90
#